data_AF-A0AB36CMJ8-F1
#
_entry.id   AF-A0AB36CMJ8-F1
#
_cell.length_a   1.000
_cell.length_b   1.000
_cell.length_c   1.000
_cell.angle_alpha   90.00
_cell.angle_beta   90.00
_cell.angle_gamma   90.00
#
_symmetry.space_group_name_H-M   'P 1'
#
loop_
_entity.id
_entity.type
_entity.pdbx_description
1 polymer ?
#
loop_
_entity_poly.entity_id
_entity_poly.type
_entity_poly.pdbx_seq_one_letter_code
_entity_poly.pdbx_strand_id
1 'polypeptide(L)'
;MNDIWQAFKLLTSHGIGFLRLFDELSPHDLSDEGIEITLAKNYARLATELFSPCDSPRVQCEAIALAEEKKLSANHLLMINKHARKLKARGAAWKLRAELIALEGSIEEVEAYAKKRVTEEGGDTKKKPGVRLGRVIDGLRTISITDTQRKITDLEKTLDAAIKDDDQPRSEALLDPFWDLIEGKGTGLIKPEYRTVIAIGLNDFAKVSCGKGDEVIVALSDGTTMTGAEFINAAMEGALGDNLYVGLFHPTAGPVNLYEARFASDKLRTLAMAENLVCPWPDCNVPADRCQVHHIDAHKNGGHTKPSNLTMLCKYHNGVNDDDGPRKKRKRPSPGKPKRGRMRRHHGKVRLHTPGGKLVGNTHDLSSMGAMDLI
;
A
#
# COMPACT_ATOMS: atom_id res chain seq x y z
N MET A 1 -41.06 13.33 -13.67
CA MET A 1 -40.24 12.37 -12.89
C MET A 1 -38.87 13.02 -12.76
N ASN A 2 -38.43 13.37 -11.54
CA ASN A 2 -37.29 14.25 -11.28
C ASN A 2 -36.05 13.88 -12.14
N ASP A 3 -35.45 14.83 -12.85
CA ASP A 3 -34.30 14.60 -13.74
C ASP A 3 -33.13 13.92 -13.01
N ILE A 4 -32.97 14.22 -11.72
CA ILE A 4 -31.99 13.59 -10.83
C ILE A 4 -32.26 12.08 -10.68
N TRP A 5 -33.53 11.67 -10.58
CA TRP A 5 -33.90 10.26 -10.48
C TRP A 5 -33.66 9.51 -11.79
N GLN A 6 -33.88 10.16 -12.93
CA GLN A 6 -33.53 9.57 -14.23
C GLN A 6 -32.02 9.41 -14.39
N ALA A 7 -31.23 10.41 -13.99
CA ALA A 7 -29.78 10.33 -13.97
C ALA A 7 -29.27 9.22 -13.02
N PHE A 8 -29.86 9.11 -11.84
CA PHE A 8 -29.55 8.04 -10.89
C PHE A 8 -29.89 6.65 -11.45
N LYS A 9 -31.04 6.49 -12.10
CA LYS A 9 -31.42 5.24 -12.79
C LYS A 9 -30.46 4.92 -13.93
N LEU A 10 -30.10 5.90 -14.75
CA LEU A 10 -29.11 5.73 -15.82
C LEU A 10 -27.78 5.20 -15.28
N LEU A 11 -27.25 5.81 -14.21
CA LEU A 11 -26.02 5.38 -13.55
C LEU A 11 -26.13 3.96 -12.97
N THR A 12 -27.28 3.65 -12.36
CA THR A 12 -27.52 2.37 -11.69
C THR A 12 -28.01 1.27 -12.63
N SER A 13 -28.22 1.54 -13.92
CA SER A 13 -28.69 0.54 -14.89
C SER A 13 -27.94 0.53 -16.23
N HIS A 14 -26.90 1.34 -16.44
CA HIS A 14 -26.11 1.33 -17.68
C HIS A 14 -24.61 1.21 -17.38
N GLY A 15 -24.26 0.21 -16.57
CA GLY A 15 -22.92 0.01 -16.05
C GLY A 15 -21.85 -0.11 -17.13
N ILE A 16 -22.12 -0.81 -18.24
CA ILE A 16 -21.16 -0.92 -19.34
C ILE A 16 -20.91 0.43 -20.01
N GLY A 17 -21.97 1.18 -20.35
CA GLY A 17 -21.85 2.50 -20.95
C GLY A 17 -21.07 3.46 -20.06
N PHE A 18 -21.35 3.42 -18.76
CA PHE A 18 -20.59 4.18 -17.76
C PHE A 18 -19.11 3.75 -17.74
N LEU A 19 -18.81 2.45 -17.64
CA LEU A 19 -17.43 1.96 -17.56
C LEU A 19 -16.59 2.26 -18.82
N ARG A 20 -17.21 2.38 -20.00
CA ARG A 20 -16.49 2.79 -21.22
C ARG A 20 -15.86 4.19 -21.08
N LEU A 21 -16.51 5.10 -20.37
CA LEU A 21 -15.96 6.44 -20.09
C LEU A 21 -14.71 6.37 -19.17
N PHE A 22 -14.58 5.30 -18.39
CA PHE A 22 -13.52 5.12 -17.40
C PHE A 22 -12.28 4.43 -17.98
N ASP A 23 -12.39 3.76 -19.13
CA ASP A 23 -11.25 3.08 -19.76
C ASP A 23 -10.18 4.07 -20.25
N GLU A 24 -10.59 5.32 -20.50
CA GLU A 24 -9.73 6.40 -21.01
C GLU A 24 -9.18 7.33 -19.90
N LEU A 25 -9.70 7.24 -18.68
CA LEU A 25 -9.36 8.15 -17.56
C LEU A 25 -8.57 7.44 -16.47
N SER A 26 -7.65 8.14 -15.80
CA SER A 26 -6.99 7.58 -14.63
C SER A 26 -7.91 7.66 -13.39
N PRO A 27 -7.76 6.75 -12.41
CA PRO A 27 -8.52 6.82 -11.16
C PRO A 27 -8.44 8.17 -10.44
N HIS A 28 -7.33 8.89 -10.60
CA HIS A 28 -7.15 10.21 -9.99
C HIS A 28 -7.88 11.32 -10.75
N ASP A 29 -8.03 11.20 -12.07
CA ASP A 29 -8.83 12.16 -12.87
C ASP A 29 -10.29 12.10 -12.46
N LEU A 30 -10.81 10.89 -12.30
CA LEU A 30 -12.17 10.65 -11.81
C LEU A 30 -12.37 11.17 -10.38
N SER A 31 -11.32 11.12 -9.55
CA SER A 31 -11.39 11.61 -8.19
C SER A 31 -11.52 13.12 -8.08
N ASP A 32 -10.89 13.86 -9.00
CA ASP A 32 -11.00 15.31 -9.06
C ASP A 32 -12.40 15.77 -9.50
N GLU A 33 -13.10 14.93 -10.27
CA GLU A 33 -14.51 15.12 -10.66
C GLU A 33 -15.51 14.74 -9.54
N GLY A 34 -15.02 14.47 -8.33
CA GLY A 34 -15.85 14.20 -7.14
C GLY A 34 -16.20 12.73 -6.91
N ILE A 35 -15.61 11.78 -7.65
CA ILE A 35 -15.77 10.35 -7.39
C ILE A 35 -14.80 9.93 -6.28
N GLU A 36 -15.25 9.16 -5.30
CA GLU A 36 -14.34 8.65 -4.26
C GLU A 36 -13.21 7.78 -4.88
N ILE A 37 -11.96 7.99 -4.44
CA ILE A 37 -10.77 7.43 -5.09
C ILE A 37 -10.76 5.89 -5.13
N THR A 38 -11.29 5.23 -4.09
CA THR A 38 -11.40 3.77 -4.03
C THR A 38 -12.39 3.28 -5.08
N LEU A 39 -13.54 3.94 -5.22
CA LEU A 39 -14.54 3.66 -6.23
C LEU A 39 -13.97 3.87 -7.65
N ALA A 40 -13.28 4.99 -7.88
CA ALA A 40 -12.62 5.28 -9.15
C ALA A 40 -11.58 4.21 -9.52
N LYS A 41 -10.74 3.78 -8.57
CA LYS A 41 -9.77 2.67 -8.76
C LYS A 41 -10.46 1.36 -9.12
N ASN A 42 -11.59 1.06 -8.48
CA ASN A 42 -12.37 -0.15 -8.74
C ASN A 42 -13.00 -0.14 -10.14
N TYR A 43 -13.62 0.98 -10.55
CA TYR A 43 -14.23 1.13 -11.87
C TYR A 43 -13.20 1.15 -13.00
N ALA A 44 -12.11 1.91 -12.88
CA ALA A 44 -11.05 1.91 -13.89
C ALA A 44 -10.45 0.51 -14.10
N ARG A 45 -10.24 -0.23 -13.00
CA ARG A 45 -9.78 -1.63 -13.08
C ARG A 45 -10.81 -2.53 -13.78
N LEU A 46 -12.08 -2.40 -13.43
CA LEU A 46 -13.15 -3.17 -14.04
C LEU A 46 -13.25 -2.88 -15.54
N ALA A 47 -13.19 -1.61 -15.94
CA ALA A 47 -13.17 -1.18 -17.34
C ALA A 47 -12.00 -1.82 -18.09
N THR A 48 -10.78 -1.72 -17.56
CA THR A 48 -9.61 -2.37 -18.15
C THR A 48 -9.81 -3.87 -18.31
N GLU A 49 -10.33 -4.56 -17.29
CA GLU A 49 -10.55 -6.02 -17.34
C GLU A 49 -11.67 -6.44 -18.31
N LEU A 50 -12.68 -5.59 -18.53
CA LEU A 50 -13.77 -5.83 -19.47
C LEU A 50 -13.41 -5.48 -20.92
N PHE A 51 -12.63 -4.42 -21.17
CA PHE A 51 -12.42 -3.90 -22.53
C PHE A 51 -11.03 -4.21 -23.11
N SER A 52 -10.06 -4.64 -22.29
CA SER A 52 -8.75 -5.06 -22.81
C SER A 52 -8.83 -6.42 -23.52
N PRO A 53 -7.90 -6.69 -24.48
CA PRO A 53 -7.79 -8.02 -25.11
C PRO A 53 -7.66 -9.14 -24.07
N CYS A 54 -8.39 -10.24 -24.28
CA CYS A 54 -8.40 -11.39 -23.37
C CYS A 54 -8.17 -12.72 -24.09
N ASP A 55 -8.14 -13.81 -23.32
CA ASP A 55 -7.97 -15.18 -23.81
C ASP A 55 -9.24 -15.82 -24.39
N SER A 56 -10.40 -15.17 -24.23
CA SER A 56 -11.73 -15.65 -24.65
C SER A 56 -12.53 -14.53 -25.35
N PRO A 57 -12.04 -13.96 -26.46
CA PRO A 57 -12.58 -12.73 -27.06
C PRO A 57 -14.04 -12.84 -27.48
N ARG A 58 -14.47 -14.02 -27.97
CA ARG A 58 -15.88 -14.25 -28.34
C ARG A 58 -16.80 -14.19 -27.12
N VAL A 59 -16.44 -14.89 -26.04
CA VAL A 59 -17.20 -14.90 -24.78
C VAL A 59 -17.22 -13.51 -24.15
N GLN A 60 -16.11 -12.76 -24.24
CA GLN A 60 -16.04 -11.37 -23.82
C GLN A 60 -17.05 -10.49 -24.55
N CYS A 61 -17.06 -10.51 -25.90
CA CYS A 61 -17.98 -9.70 -26.69
C CYS A 61 -19.45 -10.06 -26.40
N GLU A 62 -19.79 -11.36 -26.38
CA GLU A 62 -21.15 -11.83 -26.13
C GLU A 62 -21.62 -11.46 -24.70
N ALA A 63 -20.77 -11.63 -23.70
CA ALA A 63 -21.10 -11.29 -22.31
C ALA A 63 -21.28 -9.77 -22.10
N ILE A 64 -20.47 -8.93 -22.76
CA ILE A 64 -20.61 -7.47 -22.68
C ILE A 64 -21.90 -7.01 -23.33
N ALA A 65 -22.24 -7.54 -24.51
CA ALA A 65 -23.50 -7.23 -25.19
C ALA A 65 -24.71 -7.63 -24.33
N LEU A 66 -24.66 -8.81 -23.70
CA LEU A 66 -25.73 -9.25 -22.79
C LEU A 66 -25.83 -8.37 -21.54
N ALA A 67 -24.71 -7.91 -20.99
CA ALA A 67 -24.72 -7.00 -19.85
C ALA A 67 -25.30 -5.61 -20.20
N GLU A 68 -25.04 -5.12 -21.43
CA GLU A 68 -25.66 -3.90 -21.97
C GLU A 68 -27.18 -4.10 -22.15
N GLU A 69 -27.61 -5.20 -22.75
CA GLU A 69 -29.03 -5.55 -22.96
C GLU A 69 -29.79 -5.66 -21.63
N LYS A 70 -29.23 -6.38 -20.66
CA LYS A 70 -29.82 -6.56 -19.32
C LYS A 70 -29.69 -5.34 -18.42
N LYS A 71 -29.08 -4.24 -18.90
CA LYS A 71 -28.95 -2.99 -18.14
C LYS A 71 -28.32 -3.20 -16.76
N LEU A 72 -27.27 -4.00 -16.70
CA LEU A 72 -26.59 -4.30 -15.43
C LEU A 72 -25.88 -3.06 -14.89
N SER A 73 -25.94 -2.88 -13.57
CA SER A 73 -25.26 -1.78 -12.87
C SER A 73 -23.74 -2.01 -12.81
N ALA A 74 -22.97 -0.93 -12.68
CA ALA A 74 -21.51 -1.04 -12.50
C ALA A 74 -21.14 -1.82 -11.22
N ASN A 75 -21.98 -1.75 -10.17
CA ASN A 75 -21.79 -2.49 -8.92
C ASN A 75 -22.07 -3.99 -9.09
N HIS A 76 -23.08 -4.36 -9.89
CA HIS A 76 -23.34 -5.75 -10.24
C HIS A 76 -22.12 -6.33 -10.99
N LEU A 77 -21.61 -5.60 -11.99
CA LEU A 77 -20.43 -6.00 -12.76
C LEU A 77 -19.16 -6.08 -11.89
N LEU A 78 -18.99 -5.17 -10.92
CA LEU A 78 -17.91 -5.23 -9.92
C LEU A 78 -17.99 -6.51 -9.09
N MET A 79 -19.18 -6.87 -8.61
CA MET A 79 -19.41 -8.10 -7.84
C MET A 79 -19.06 -9.33 -8.67
N ILE A 80 -19.58 -9.44 -9.90
CA ILE A 80 -19.27 -10.55 -10.82
C ILE A 80 -17.75 -10.66 -11.03
N ASN A 81 -17.11 -9.52 -11.31
CA ASN A 81 -15.68 -9.47 -11.58
C ASN A 81 -14.83 -9.87 -10.36
N LYS A 82 -15.24 -9.47 -9.14
CA LYS A 82 -14.60 -9.88 -7.88
C LYS A 82 -14.52 -11.41 -7.77
N HIS A 83 -15.57 -12.12 -8.16
CA HIS A 83 -15.61 -13.59 -8.13
C HIS A 83 -14.85 -14.21 -9.31
N ALA A 84 -15.07 -13.73 -10.54
CA ALA A 84 -14.40 -14.22 -11.74
C ALA A 84 -12.87 -14.21 -11.63
N ARG A 85 -12.29 -13.14 -11.05
CA ARG A 85 -10.84 -12.98 -10.89
C ARG A 85 -10.19 -14.01 -9.96
N LYS A 86 -10.97 -14.73 -9.16
CA LYS A 86 -10.46 -15.82 -8.32
C LYS A 86 -10.07 -17.04 -9.15
N LEU A 87 -10.73 -17.25 -10.29
CA LEU A 87 -10.41 -18.32 -11.22
C LEU A 87 -9.16 -17.99 -12.04
N LYS A 88 -8.18 -18.90 -12.05
CA LYS A 88 -6.87 -18.70 -12.71
C LYS A 88 -6.67 -19.57 -13.95
N ALA A 89 -7.50 -20.58 -14.15
CA ALA A 89 -7.45 -21.40 -15.35
C ALA A 89 -7.81 -20.56 -16.59
N ARG A 90 -7.15 -20.85 -17.72
CA ARG A 90 -7.35 -20.14 -18.98
C ARG A 90 -8.83 -20.18 -19.39
N GLY A 91 -9.41 -19.03 -19.69
CA GLY A 91 -10.82 -18.84 -20.06
C GLY A 91 -11.85 -18.99 -18.92
N ALA A 92 -11.48 -19.56 -17.76
CA ALA A 92 -12.43 -19.81 -16.67
C ALA A 92 -13.05 -18.53 -16.11
N ALA A 93 -12.25 -17.47 -15.99
CA ALA A 93 -12.75 -16.17 -15.54
C ALA A 93 -13.83 -15.60 -16.48
N TRP A 94 -13.65 -15.70 -17.80
CA TRP A 94 -14.64 -15.20 -18.77
C TRP A 94 -15.87 -16.10 -18.85
N LYS A 95 -15.69 -17.42 -18.72
CA LYS A 95 -16.81 -18.35 -18.60
C LYS A 95 -17.69 -18.03 -17.39
N LEU A 96 -17.08 -17.81 -16.21
CA LEU A 96 -17.83 -17.42 -15.01
C LEU A 96 -18.49 -16.04 -15.16
N ARG A 97 -17.84 -15.05 -15.80
CA ARG A 97 -18.50 -13.76 -16.08
C ARG A 97 -19.75 -13.94 -16.94
N ALA A 98 -19.66 -14.67 -18.04
CA ALA A 98 -20.78 -14.91 -18.93
C ALA A 98 -21.93 -15.66 -18.22
N GLU A 99 -21.60 -16.70 -17.46
CA GLU A 99 -22.53 -17.46 -16.62
C GLU A 99 -23.28 -16.55 -15.64
N LEU A 100 -22.56 -15.70 -14.90
CA LEU A 100 -23.15 -14.79 -13.90
C LEU A 100 -23.94 -13.63 -14.52
N ILE A 101 -23.54 -13.12 -15.69
CA ILE A 101 -24.29 -12.08 -16.42
C ILE A 101 -25.62 -12.64 -16.95
N ALA A 102 -25.62 -13.90 -17.40
CA ALA A 102 -26.82 -14.56 -17.91
C ALA A 102 -27.86 -14.86 -16.83
N LEU A 103 -27.42 -15.11 -15.59
CA LEU A 103 -28.31 -15.38 -14.45
C LEU A 103 -29.33 -14.26 -14.20
N GLU A 104 -30.55 -14.65 -13.85
CA GLU A 104 -31.61 -13.77 -13.39
C GLU A 104 -31.68 -13.79 -11.86
N GLY A 105 -32.01 -12.65 -11.26
CA GLY A 105 -32.11 -12.51 -9.81
C GLY A 105 -31.52 -11.19 -9.30
N SER A 106 -31.64 -11.02 -7.99
CA SER A 106 -30.99 -9.96 -7.22
C SER A 106 -29.46 -10.11 -7.22
N ILE A 107 -28.75 -9.03 -6.86
CA ILE A 107 -27.28 -9.06 -6.77
C ILE A 107 -26.84 -10.08 -5.72
N GLU A 108 -27.60 -10.22 -4.64
CA GLU A 108 -27.34 -11.13 -3.52
C GLU A 108 -27.46 -12.60 -3.96
N GLU A 109 -28.49 -12.93 -4.75
CA GLU A 109 -28.68 -14.29 -5.29
C GLU A 109 -27.55 -14.66 -6.26
N VAL A 110 -27.18 -13.74 -7.16
CA VAL A 110 -26.06 -13.95 -8.08
C VAL A 110 -24.73 -14.06 -7.31
N GLU A 111 -24.51 -13.29 -6.25
CA GLU A 111 -23.30 -13.38 -5.42
C GLU A 111 -23.24 -14.72 -4.67
N ALA A 112 -24.36 -15.19 -4.11
CA ALA A 112 -24.43 -16.49 -3.45
C ALA A 112 -24.07 -17.63 -4.41
N TYR A 113 -24.60 -17.59 -5.63
CA TYR A 113 -24.25 -18.54 -6.68
C TYR A 113 -22.76 -18.42 -7.09
N ALA A 114 -22.25 -17.21 -7.26
CA ALA A 114 -20.85 -16.96 -7.60
C ALA A 114 -19.88 -17.51 -6.54
N LYS A 115 -20.22 -17.39 -5.25
CA LYS A 115 -19.43 -17.98 -4.14
C LYS A 115 -19.33 -19.49 -4.29
N LYS A 116 -20.47 -20.16 -4.49
CA LYS A 116 -20.53 -21.62 -4.69
C LYS A 116 -19.67 -22.07 -5.87
N ARG A 117 -19.84 -21.43 -7.03
CA ARG A 117 -19.09 -21.76 -8.27
C ARG A 117 -17.59 -21.57 -8.13
N VAL A 118 -17.16 -20.47 -7.49
CA VAL A 118 -15.74 -20.23 -7.22
C VAL A 118 -15.14 -21.33 -6.32
N THR A 119 -15.88 -21.78 -5.31
CA THR A 119 -15.43 -22.84 -4.42
C THR A 119 -15.33 -24.18 -5.15
N GLU A 120 -16.33 -24.53 -5.96
CA GLU A 120 -16.34 -25.76 -6.79
C GLU A 120 -15.17 -25.80 -7.78
N GLU A 121 -14.83 -24.67 -8.40
CA GLU A 121 -13.69 -24.57 -9.32
C GLU A 121 -12.34 -24.39 -8.62
N GLY A 122 -12.30 -24.38 -7.29
CA GLY A 122 -11.07 -24.22 -6.52
C GLY A 122 -10.42 -22.84 -6.66
N GLY A 123 -11.21 -21.80 -6.99
CA GLY A 123 -10.74 -20.42 -7.10
C GLY A 123 -10.41 -19.78 -5.76
N ASP A 124 -10.96 -20.30 -4.65
CA ASP A 124 -10.65 -19.78 -3.33
C ASP A 124 -9.24 -20.14 -2.89
N THR A 125 -8.51 -19.13 -2.43
CA THR A 125 -7.18 -19.33 -1.87
C THR A 125 -7.30 -20.02 -0.52
N LYS A 126 -6.81 -21.25 -0.41
CA LYS A 126 -6.74 -21.97 0.86
C LYS A 126 -6.00 -21.12 1.89
N LYS A 127 -6.58 -20.93 3.07
CA LYS A 127 -5.90 -20.27 4.20
C LYS A 127 -4.63 -21.06 4.52
N LYS A 128 -3.51 -20.36 4.62
CA LYS A 128 -2.22 -20.94 4.97
C LYS A 128 -1.80 -20.43 6.34
N PRO A 129 -1.18 -21.28 7.18
CA PRO A 129 -0.59 -20.81 8.41
C PRO A 129 0.42 -19.69 8.16
N GLY A 130 0.49 -18.73 9.07
CA GLY A 130 1.42 -17.62 9.00
C GLY A 130 0.99 -16.40 9.82
N VAL A 131 1.94 -15.49 9.98
CA VAL A 131 1.74 -14.21 10.66
C VAL A 131 1.70 -13.09 9.62
N ARG A 132 0.73 -12.19 9.74
CA ARG A 132 0.59 -10.99 8.92
C ARG A 132 0.59 -9.78 9.82
N LEU A 133 1.27 -8.73 9.36
CA LEU A 133 1.27 -7.44 10.02
C LEU A 133 0.53 -6.44 9.14
N GLY A 134 -0.49 -5.80 9.71
CA GLY A 134 -1.33 -4.79 9.08
C GLY A 134 -0.57 -3.51 8.77
N ARG A 135 -1.30 -2.53 8.24
CA ARG A 135 -0.78 -1.17 8.07
C ARG A 135 -0.84 -0.42 9.40
N VAL A 136 0.00 0.60 9.55
CA VAL A 136 -0.15 1.55 10.65
C VAL A 136 -1.32 2.47 10.30
N ILE A 137 -2.26 2.64 11.22
CA ILE A 137 -3.39 3.57 11.15
C ILE A 137 -3.49 4.21 12.53
N ASP A 138 -3.40 5.53 12.62
CA ASP A 138 -3.43 6.29 13.88
C ASP A 138 -2.39 5.78 14.90
N GLY A 139 -1.16 5.48 14.44
CA GLY A 139 -0.09 4.93 15.28
C GLY A 139 -0.24 3.46 15.67
N LEU A 140 -1.40 2.84 15.40
CA LEU A 140 -1.70 1.45 15.76
C LEU A 140 -1.48 0.49 14.60
N ARG A 141 -1.12 -0.77 14.91
CA ARG A 141 -0.89 -1.81 13.91
C ARG A 141 -1.41 -3.17 14.37
N THR A 142 -2.12 -3.86 13.49
CA THR A 142 -2.67 -5.19 13.81
C THR A 142 -1.71 -6.32 13.44
N ILE A 143 -1.56 -7.31 14.34
CA ILE A 143 -0.95 -8.61 14.03
C ILE A 143 -2.09 -9.61 13.81
N SER A 144 -2.04 -10.38 12.72
CA SER A 144 -2.99 -11.47 12.45
C SER A 144 -2.24 -12.78 12.28
N ILE A 145 -2.53 -13.73 13.17
CA ILE A 145 -1.94 -15.07 13.15
C ILE A 145 -2.98 -16.06 12.63
N THR A 146 -2.60 -16.89 11.67
CA THR A 146 -3.39 -18.02 11.22
C THR A 146 -2.59 -19.28 11.49
N ASP A 147 -3.17 -20.24 12.20
CA ASP A 147 -2.60 -21.58 12.43
C ASP A 147 -3.74 -22.59 12.62
N THR A 148 -3.42 -23.82 13.01
CA THR A 148 -4.38 -24.85 13.39
C THR A 148 -5.26 -24.37 14.55
N GLN A 149 -6.52 -24.81 14.54
CA GLN A 149 -7.48 -24.50 15.61
C GLN A 149 -6.90 -24.84 17.00
N ARG A 150 -6.19 -25.97 17.11
CA ARG A 150 -5.58 -26.41 18.38
C ARG A 150 -4.56 -25.41 18.92
N LYS A 151 -3.59 -25.00 18.10
CA LYS A 151 -2.54 -24.06 18.53
C LYS A 151 -3.10 -22.70 18.95
N ILE A 152 -4.06 -22.16 18.18
CA ILE A 152 -4.68 -20.88 18.52
C ILE A 152 -5.48 -21.00 19.83
N THR A 153 -6.22 -22.09 20.01
CA THR A 153 -6.97 -22.35 21.26
C THR A 153 -6.02 -22.47 22.47
N ASP A 154 -4.87 -23.13 22.32
CA ASP A 154 -3.89 -23.27 23.40
C ASP A 154 -3.25 -21.91 23.78
N LEU A 155 -2.98 -21.05 22.78
CA LEU A 155 -2.55 -19.67 23.03
C LEU A 155 -3.63 -18.87 23.76
N GLU A 156 -4.88 -18.92 23.29
CA GLU A 156 -6.02 -18.24 23.94
C GLU A 156 -6.14 -18.63 25.41
N LYS A 157 -6.11 -19.93 25.72
CA LYS A 157 -6.17 -20.43 27.12
C LYS A 157 -5.02 -19.92 27.98
N THR A 158 -3.82 -19.80 27.41
CA THR A 158 -2.65 -19.30 28.13
C THR A 158 -2.82 -17.83 28.48
N LEU A 159 -3.33 -17.02 27.54
CA LEU A 159 -3.58 -15.60 27.75
C LEU A 159 -4.76 -15.37 28.71
N ASP A 160 -5.86 -16.10 28.52
CA ASP A 160 -7.06 -16.01 29.36
C ASP A 160 -6.71 -16.33 30.84
N ALA A 161 -5.80 -17.28 31.11
CA ALA A 161 -5.35 -17.60 32.46
C ALA A 161 -4.53 -16.50 33.15
N ALA A 162 -4.01 -15.53 32.39
CA ALA A 162 -3.22 -14.41 32.88
C ALA A 162 -4.02 -13.09 32.99
N ILE A 163 -5.28 -13.08 32.56
CA ILE A 163 -6.19 -11.95 32.74
C ILE A 163 -6.48 -11.77 34.24
N LYS A 164 -6.37 -10.53 34.73
CA LYS A 164 -6.62 -10.17 36.14
C LYS A 164 -7.85 -9.29 36.34
N ASP A 165 -8.28 -8.61 35.28
CA ASP A 165 -9.41 -7.68 35.27
C ASP A 165 -10.37 -8.09 34.15
N ASP A 166 -11.58 -8.51 34.55
CA ASP A 166 -12.64 -9.02 33.65
C ASP A 166 -13.73 -7.97 33.40
N ASP A 167 -13.58 -6.75 33.92
CA ASP A 167 -14.56 -5.67 33.73
C ASP A 167 -14.38 -4.94 32.38
N GLN A 168 -13.29 -5.21 31.67
CA GLN A 168 -12.96 -4.61 30.36
C GLN A 168 -13.21 -5.57 29.18
N PRO A 169 -13.35 -5.08 27.93
CA PRO A 169 -13.50 -5.93 26.76
C PRO A 169 -12.36 -6.94 26.65
N ARG A 170 -12.68 -8.21 26.35
CA ARG A 170 -11.68 -9.31 26.25
C ARG A 170 -10.45 -8.95 25.39
N SER A 171 -10.64 -8.21 24.30
CA SER A 171 -9.53 -7.78 23.43
C SER A 171 -8.51 -6.88 24.13
N GLU A 172 -8.95 -6.03 25.06
CA GLU A 172 -8.10 -5.14 25.85
C GLU A 172 -7.40 -5.95 26.96
N ALA A 173 -8.15 -6.82 27.64
CA ALA A 173 -7.61 -7.69 28.69
C ALA A 173 -6.51 -8.66 28.21
N LEU A 174 -6.52 -9.04 26.93
CA LEU A 174 -5.53 -9.94 26.35
C LEU A 174 -4.21 -9.26 25.97
N LEU A 175 -4.14 -7.91 25.91
CA LEU A 175 -2.99 -7.21 25.35
C LEU A 175 -1.76 -7.29 26.27
N ASP A 176 -1.91 -6.96 27.55
CA ASP A 176 -0.80 -7.01 28.51
C ASP A 176 -0.29 -8.43 28.73
N PRO A 177 -1.15 -9.46 28.95
CA PRO A 177 -0.71 -10.85 29.00
C PRO A 177 0.06 -11.32 27.76
N PHE A 178 -0.33 -10.83 26.57
CA PHE A 178 0.36 -11.18 25.33
C PHE A 178 1.77 -10.60 25.27
N TRP A 179 1.96 -9.32 25.63
CA TRP A 179 3.30 -8.73 25.67
C TRP A 179 4.14 -9.27 26.82
N ASP A 180 3.55 -9.54 27.99
CA ASP A 180 4.24 -10.23 29.10
C ASP A 180 4.77 -11.61 28.66
N LEU A 181 4.00 -12.36 27.86
CA LEU A 181 4.41 -13.66 27.32
C LEU A 181 5.59 -13.55 26.33
N ILE A 182 5.66 -12.48 25.55
CA ILE A 182 6.70 -12.26 24.53
C ILE A 182 7.97 -11.65 25.13
N GLU A 183 7.80 -10.64 25.98
CA GLU A 183 8.87 -9.78 26.49
C GLU A 183 9.43 -10.25 27.82
N GLY A 184 8.65 -10.94 28.66
CA GLY A 184 9.07 -11.53 29.94
C GLY A 184 9.64 -10.54 30.98
N LYS A 185 9.47 -10.83 32.27
CA LYS A 185 10.01 -10.00 33.38
C LYS A 185 11.50 -10.24 33.69
N GLY A 186 12.37 -10.33 32.68
CA GLY A 186 13.82 -10.35 32.91
C GLY A 186 14.71 -10.96 31.82
N THR A 187 14.15 -11.79 30.93
CA THR A 187 14.87 -12.38 29.79
C THR A 187 13.97 -12.40 28.55
N GLY A 188 13.62 -11.23 28.01
CA GLY A 188 12.83 -11.19 26.78
C GLY A 188 13.42 -12.10 25.72
N LEU A 189 12.60 -13.01 25.21
CA LEU A 189 13.00 -13.99 24.19
C LEU A 189 13.49 -13.28 22.92
N ILE A 190 13.06 -12.04 22.72
CA ILE A 190 13.42 -11.16 21.61
C ILE A 190 13.52 -9.74 22.16
N LYS A 191 14.72 -9.16 22.19
CA LYS A 191 14.89 -7.71 22.30
C LYS A 191 15.06 -7.14 20.89
N PRO A 192 14.29 -6.12 20.48
CA PRO A 192 14.52 -5.47 19.20
C PRO A 192 15.86 -4.74 19.22
N GLU A 193 16.77 -5.09 18.29
CA GLU A 193 17.88 -4.21 17.94
C GLU A 193 17.35 -3.13 17.00
N TYR A 194 17.39 -1.86 17.40
CA TYR A 194 17.05 -0.76 16.50
C TYR A 194 18.17 -0.57 15.49
N ARG A 195 17.96 -1.03 14.26
CA ARG A 195 18.78 -0.66 13.09
C ARG A 195 17.97 0.24 12.17
N THR A 196 17.43 1.31 12.74
CA THR A 196 16.52 2.23 12.07
C THR A 196 17.15 3.62 11.95
N VAL A 197 16.78 4.34 10.91
CA VAL A 197 17.14 5.75 10.71
C VAL A 197 16.07 6.58 11.39
N ILE A 198 16.47 7.34 12.41
CA ILE A 198 15.61 8.28 13.12
C ILE A 198 15.78 9.65 12.47
N ALA A 199 14.70 10.20 11.92
CA ALA A 199 14.71 11.54 11.36
C ALA A 199 14.18 12.53 12.42
N ILE A 200 15.05 13.41 12.89
CA ILE A 200 14.70 14.47 13.84
C ILE A 200 15.28 15.81 13.37
N GLY A 201 14.44 16.84 13.35
CA GLY A 201 14.86 18.20 12.99
C GLY A 201 15.72 18.80 14.10
N LEU A 202 16.61 19.74 13.76
CA LEU A 202 17.56 20.31 14.73
C LEU A 202 16.85 20.96 15.94
N ASN A 203 15.74 21.65 15.71
CA ASN A 203 14.96 22.31 16.77
C ASN A 203 14.35 21.29 17.74
N ASP A 204 13.81 20.20 17.21
CA ASP A 204 13.19 19.15 18.03
C ASP A 204 14.25 18.32 18.76
N PHE A 205 15.39 18.05 18.11
CA PHE A 205 16.54 17.45 18.78
C PHE A 205 17.05 18.31 19.94
N ALA A 206 17.09 19.64 19.78
CA ALA A 206 17.48 20.55 20.86
C ALA A 206 16.48 20.51 22.03
N LYS A 207 15.16 20.45 21.77
CA LYS A 207 14.13 20.30 22.81
C LYS A 207 14.27 18.98 23.57
N VAL A 208 14.40 17.86 22.85
CA VAL A 208 14.54 16.52 23.43
C VAL A 208 15.83 16.42 24.25
N SER A 209 16.94 16.92 23.71
CA SER A 209 18.26 16.87 24.37
C SER A 209 18.35 17.72 25.65
N CYS A 210 17.48 18.72 25.82
CA CYS A 210 17.42 19.53 27.06
C CYS A 210 16.30 19.10 28.02
N GLY A 211 15.69 17.92 27.82
CA GLY A 211 14.62 17.40 28.67
C GLY A 211 13.30 18.17 28.60
N LYS A 212 13.05 18.87 27.47
CA LYS A 212 11.83 19.65 27.22
C LYS A 212 11.05 19.14 26.01
N GLY A 213 11.26 17.86 25.66
CA GLY A 213 10.80 17.29 24.40
C GLY A 213 10.02 15.99 24.56
N ASP A 214 9.48 15.68 25.74
CA ASP A 214 8.82 14.39 26.00
C ASP A 214 7.70 14.10 24.98
N GLU A 215 6.94 15.13 24.59
CA GLU A 215 5.84 15.03 23.61
C GLU A 215 6.30 15.14 22.14
N VAL A 216 7.60 15.37 21.87
CA VAL A 216 8.11 15.43 20.49
C VAL A 216 7.94 14.06 19.85
N ILE A 217 7.25 14.00 18.72
CA ILE A 217 7.10 12.77 17.95
C ILE A 217 8.20 12.71 16.89
N VAL A 218 9.06 11.70 16.98
CA VAL A 218 10.09 11.39 15.98
C VAL A 218 9.63 10.21 15.12
N ALA A 219 9.96 10.26 13.83
CA ALA A 219 9.60 9.21 12.88
C ALA A 219 10.81 8.34 12.52
N LEU A 220 10.55 7.04 12.39
CA LEU A 220 11.56 6.01 12.17
C LEU A 220 11.41 5.40 10.77
N SER A 221 12.52 4.96 10.19
CA SER A 221 12.54 4.33 8.87
C SER A 221 11.95 2.91 8.86
N ASP A 222 11.62 2.36 10.02
CA ASP A 222 10.89 1.10 10.21
C ASP A 222 9.36 1.23 10.06
N GLY A 223 8.89 2.47 9.86
CA GLY A 223 7.48 2.78 9.66
C GLY A 223 6.72 3.15 10.92
N THR A 224 7.41 3.35 12.05
CA THR A 224 6.83 3.70 13.35
C THR A 224 7.23 5.10 13.82
N THR A 225 6.63 5.54 14.92
CA THR A 225 6.97 6.79 15.59
C THR A 225 7.32 6.50 17.05
N MET A 226 8.14 7.36 17.64
CA MET A 226 8.44 7.37 19.07
C MET A 226 8.26 8.77 19.63
N THR A 227 7.93 8.86 20.90
CA THR A 227 7.98 10.10 21.69
C THR A 227 9.43 10.45 22.04
N GLY A 228 9.69 11.69 22.45
CA GLY A 228 11.01 12.12 22.89
C GLY A 228 11.46 11.36 24.15
N ALA A 229 10.52 11.03 25.03
CA ALA A 229 10.78 10.19 26.20
C ALA A 229 11.22 8.77 25.80
N GLU A 230 10.52 8.12 24.88
CA GLU A 230 10.90 6.80 24.36
C GLU A 230 12.26 6.85 23.64
N PHE A 231 12.53 7.92 22.87
CA PHE A 231 13.82 8.12 22.20
C PHE A 231 14.97 8.20 23.21
N ILE A 232 14.83 9.00 24.28
CA ILE A 232 15.85 9.12 25.32
C ILE A 232 16.04 7.81 26.07
N ASN A 233 14.94 7.12 26.43
CA ASN A 233 15.03 5.82 27.11
C ASN A 233 15.78 4.80 26.23
N ALA A 234 15.46 4.71 24.95
CA ALA A 234 16.16 3.84 24.01
C ALA A 234 17.65 4.21 23.88
N ALA A 235 17.99 5.51 23.89
CA ALA A 235 19.38 5.96 23.89
C ALA A 235 20.12 5.55 25.16
N MET A 236 19.50 5.73 26.33
CA MET A 236 20.08 5.39 27.64
C MET A 236 20.26 3.88 27.83
N GLU A 237 19.38 3.07 27.25
CA GLU A 237 19.49 1.60 27.22
C GLU A 237 20.53 1.09 26.21
N GLY A 238 21.17 1.98 25.45
CA GLY A 238 22.14 1.62 24.40
C GLY A 238 21.50 1.02 23.16
N ALA A 239 20.18 1.15 23.00
CA ALA A 239 19.42 0.51 21.93
C ALA A 239 19.56 1.22 20.58
N LEU A 240 20.00 2.49 20.55
CA LEU A 240 20.15 3.31 19.33
C LEU A 240 21.52 3.20 18.64
N GLY A 241 22.45 2.44 19.22
CA GLY A 241 23.83 2.32 18.73
C GLY A 241 24.67 3.59 18.95
N ASP A 242 25.98 3.48 18.69
CA ASP A 242 26.96 4.49 19.11
C ASP A 242 27.20 5.62 18.08
N ASN A 243 26.61 5.52 16.89
CA ASN A 243 26.92 6.42 15.76
C ASN A 243 25.79 7.42 15.49
N LEU A 244 26.10 8.72 15.60
CA LEU A 244 25.23 9.80 15.15
C LEU A 244 25.60 10.23 13.73
N TYR A 245 24.64 10.19 12.81
CA TYR A 245 24.82 10.69 11.45
C TYR A 245 24.13 12.03 11.23
N VAL A 246 24.82 12.99 10.64
CA VAL A 246 24.24 14.28 10.25
C VAL A 246 23.99 14.30 8.75
N GLY A 247 22.72 14.44 8.36
CA GLY A 247 22.30 14.53 6.96
C GLY A 247 22.07 15.97 6.52
N LEU A 248 22.63 16.37 5.38
CA LEU A 248 22.37 17.65 4.74
C LEU A 248 21.38 17.47 3.58
N PHE A 249 20.30 18.25 3.60
CA PHE A 249 19.23 18.22 2.60
C PHE A 249 19.01 19.60 2.00
N HIS A 250 18.93 19.67 0.68
CA HIS A 250 18.60 20.90 -0.03
C HIS A 250 17.09 20.93 -0.30
N PRO A 251 16.37 22.02 0.03
CA PRO A 251 14.90 22.10 -0.04
C PRO A 251 14.28 21.67 -1.36
N THR A 252 15.00 21.82 -2.48
CA THR A 252 14.51 21.43 -3.81
C THR A 252 15.23 20.24 -4.44
N ALA A 253 16.50 20.00 -4.11
CA ALA A 253 17.32 18.98 -4.75
C ALA A 253 17.27 17.63 -4.00
N GLY A 254 16.79 17.65 -2.75
CA GLY A 254 16.74 16.49 -1.88
C GLY A 254 18.08 16.28 -1.15
N PRO A 255 18.47 15.03 -0.87
CA PRO A 255 19.65 14.74 -0.07
C PRO A 255 20.92 15.22 -0.77
N VAL A 256 21.87 15.75 0.01
CA VAL A 256 23.16 16.25 -0.46
C VAL A 256 24.28 15.39 0.08
N ASN A 257 24.35 15.20 1.40
CA ASN A 257 25.47 14.54 2.05
C ASN A 257 25.07 13.91 3.39
N LEU A 258 25.80 12.86 3.79
CA LEU A 258 25.78 12.29 5.14
C LEU A 258 27.20 12.37 5.70
N TYR A 259 27.35 13.05 6.83
CA TYR A 259 28.61 13.13 7.57
C TYR A 259 28.77 11.89 8.46
N GLU A 260 30.00 11.59 8.90
CA GLU A 260 30.39 10.39 9.68
C GLU A 260 30.25 9.02 8.96
N ALA A 261 29.51 8.93 7.86
CA ALA A 261 29.42 7.69 7.08
C ALA A 261 30.65 7.49 6.17
N ARG A 262 31.39 6.40 6.41
CA ARG A 262 32.60 6.02 5.66
C ARG A 262 32.31 5.40 4.29
N PHE A 263 31.29 4.54 4.19
CA PHE A 263 30.99 3.80 2.95
C PHE A 263 29.90 4.48 2.14
N ALA A 264 30.15 4.65 0.83
CA ALA A 264 29.24 5.33 -0.08
C ALA A 264 27.87 4.63 -0.17
N SER A 265 27.82 3.30 -0.18
CA SER A 265 26.56 2.54 -0.24
C SER A 265 25.66 2.82 0.97
N ASP A 266 26.21 2.75 2.18
CA ASP A 266 25.47 2.97 3.42
C ASP A 266 25.01 4.42 3.54
N LYS A 267 25.88 5.34 3.15
CA LYS A 267 25.58 6.77 3.07
C LYS A 267 24.40 7.08 2.15
N LEU A 268 24.44 6.55 0.94
CA LEU A 268 23.38 6.77 -0.05
C LEU A 268 22.05 6.13 0.37
N ARG A 269 22.11 4.93 0.95
CA ARG A 269 20.92 4.24 1.48
C ARG A 269 20.32 5.01 2.65
N THR A 270 21.12 5.42 3.62
CA THR A 270 20.68 6.17 4.80
C THR A 270 20.06 7.52 4.41
N LEU A 271 20.66 8.25 3.47
CA LEU A 271 20.08 9.48 2.94
C LEU A 271 18.73 9.26 2.24
N ALA A 272 18.60 8.20 1.45
CA ALA A 272 17.35 7.87 0.78
C ALA A 272 16.26 7.46 1.78
N MET A 273 16.62 6.74 2.85
CA MET A 273 15.72 6.35 3.94
C MET A 273 15.29 7.58 4.76
N ALA A 274 16.23 8.45 5.13
CA ALA A 274 15.93 9.69 5.84
C ALA A 274 15.05 10.62 5.00
N GLU A 275 15.22 10.67 3.68
CA GLU A 275 14.33 11.44 2.79
C GLU A 275 12.90 10.87 2.79
N ASN A 276 12.75 9.55 2.70
CA ASN A 276 11.45 8.89 2.62
C ASN A 276 11.43 7.68 3.58
N LEU A 277 10.85 7.87 4.77
CA LEU A 277 10.77 6.85 5.84
C LEU A 277 9.83 5.68 5.49
N VAL A 278 8.97 5.88 4.49
CA VAL A 278 8.14 4.86 3.86
C VAL A 278 8.29 4.95 2.34
N CYS A 279 7.95 3.88 1.63
CA CYS A 279 7.88 3.90 0.17
C CYS A 279 7.02 5.09 -0.31
N PRO A 280 7.55 6.05 -1.11
CA PRO A 280 6.85 7.26 -1.52
C PRO A 280 5.75 7.03 -2.58
N TRP A 281 5.52 5.77 -2.97
CA TRP A 281 4.43 5.44 -3.87
C TRP A 281 3.08 5.67 -3.16
N PRO A 282 2.07 6.25 -3.83
CA PRO A 282 0.76 6.50 -3.24
C PRO A 282 0.17 5.29 -2.51
N ASP A 283 -0.34 5.52 -1.30
CA ASP A 283 -0.99 4.52 -0.44
C ASP A 283 -0.11 3.32 -0.04
N CYS A 284 1.21 3.43 -0.16
CA CYS A 284 2.14 2.38 0.26
C CYS A 284 2.54 2.57 1.72
N ASN A 285 2.49 1.50 2.51
CA ASN A 285 2.87 1.50 3.92
C ASN A 285 4.10 0.65 4.20
N VAL A 286 4.88 0.32 3.15
CA VAL A 286 6.10 -0.46 3.34
C VAL A 286 7.18 0.50 3.85
N PRO A 287 7.75 0.24 5.04
CA PRO A 287 8.78 1.08 5.61
C PRO A 287 10.07 1.04 4.79
N ALA A 288 10.85 2.11 4.88
CA ALA A 288 12.09 2.25 4.14
C ALA A 288 13.10 1.14 4.46
N ASP A 289 13.10 0.62 5.69
CA ASP A 289 13.92 -0.53 6.10
C ASP A 289 13.70 -1.76 5.22
N ARG A 290 12.45 -1.98 4.78
CA ARG A 290 12.04 -3.08 3.89
C ARG A 290 12.02 -2.68 2.41
N CYS A 291 12.50 -1.48 2.09
CA CYS A 291 12.61 -0.99 0.73
C CYS A 291 14.00 -1.22 0.13
N GLN A 292 14.01 -1.22 -1.20
CA GLN A 292 15.19 -1.23 -2.04
C GLN A 292 15.53 0.21 -2.41
N VAL A 293 16.81 0.50 -2.56
CA VAL A 293 17.27 1.75 -3.16
C VAL A 293 16.92 1.71 -4.66
N HIS A 294 16.23 2.73 -5.14
CA HIS A 294 15.75 2.87 -6.51
C HIS A 294 16.34 4.12 -7.15
N HIS A 295 16.83 3.99 -8.38
CA HIS A 295 17.26 5.13 -9.19
C HIS A 295 16.05 5.79 -9.86
N ILE A 296 15.79 7.06 -9.56
CA ILE A 296 14.71 7.85 -10.19
C ILE A 296 14.90 7.88 -11.71
N ASP A 297 16.08 8.30 -12.15
CA ASP A 297 16.55 8.11 -13.51
C ASP A 297 17.35 6.81 -13.56
N ALA A 298 16.80 5.81 -14.25
CA ALA A 298 17.32 4.45 -14.20
C ALA A 298 18.78 4.34 -14.67
N HIS A 299 19.57 3.53 -13.97
CA HIS A 299 20.99 3.33 -14.29
C HIS A 299 21.22 2.81 -15.72
N LYS A 300 20.35 1.91 -16.20
CA LYS A 300 20.37 1.39 -17.58
C LYS A 300 20.21 2.49 -18.65
N ASN A 301 19.66 3.64 -18.28
CA ASN A 301 19.45 4.81 -19.13
C ASN A 301 20.50 5.91 -18.88
N GLY A 302 21.61 5.59 -18.19
CA GLY A 302 22.68 6.53 -17.87
C GLY A 302 22.50 7.30 -16.56
N GLY A 303 21.50 6.95 -15.73
CA GLY A 303 21.31 7.57 -14.43
C GLY A 303 22.43 7.25 -13.44
N HIS A 304 22.99 8.29 -12.82
CA HIS A 304 24.10 8.14 -11.88
C HIS A 304 23.64 7.70 -10.48
N THR A 305 24.47 6.92 -9.80
CA THR A 305 24.31 6.57 -8.38
C THR A 305 24.75 7.74 -7.51
N LYS A 306 23.85 8.70 -7.29
CA LYS A 306 24.08 9.91 -6.48
C LYS A 306 22.86 10.21 -5.60
N PRO A 307 23.02 10.91 -4.45
CA PRO A 307 21.91 11.17 -3.52
C PRO A 307 20.67 11.80 -4.20
N SER A 308 20.92 12.68 -5.17
CA SER A 308 19.84 13.38 -5.88
C SER A 308 19.02 12.49 -6.82
N ASN A 309 19.48 11.27 -7.13
CA ASN A 309 18.87 10.34 -8.06
C ASN A 309 18.36 9.06 -7.37
N LEU A 310 18.42 8.98 -6.05
CA LEU A 310 18.03 7.79 -5.30
C LEU A 310 16.81 8.06 -4.44
N THR A 311 15.95 7.07 -4.31
CA THR A 311 14.80 7.03 -3.40
C THR A 311 14.61 5.60 -2.88
N MET A 312 13.74 5.40 -1.90
CA MET A 312 13.37 4.08 -1.41
C MET A 312 12.09 3.59 -2.11
N LEU A 313 12.06 2.35 -2.61
CA LEU A 313 10.82 1.71 -3.09
C LEU A 313 10.70 0.28 -2.57
N CYS A 314 9.49 -0.13 -2.21
CA CYS A 314 9.25 -1.53 -1.87
C CYS A 314 9.47 -2.42 -3.11
N LYS A 315 9.78 -3.71 -2.89
CA LYS A 315 10.05 -4.66 -3.98
C LYS A 315 8.98 -4.65 -5.08
N TYR A 316 7.71 -4.52 -4.69
CA TYR A 316 6.60 -4.45 -5.65
C TYR A 316 6.63 -3.16 -6.48
N HIS A 317 6.68 -1.99 -5.83
CA HIS A 317 6.66 -0.69 -6.52
C HIS A 317 7.92 -0.42 -7.33
N ASN A 318 9.08 -0.87 -6.86
CA ASN A 318 10.31 -0.87 -7.65
C ASN A 318 10.13 -1.66 -8.96
N GLY A 319 9.50 -2.84 -8.89
CA GLY A 319 9.27 -3.69 -10.06
C GLY A 319 8.19 -3.19 -11.03
N VAL A 320 7.27 -2.33 -10.60
CA VAL A 320 6.21 -1.76 -11.46
C VAL A 320 6.44 -0.29 -11.85
N ASN A 321 7.54 0.31 -11.42
CA ASN A 321 7.96 1.65 -11.83
C ASN A 321 8.30 1.67 -13.33
N ASP A 322 7.87 2.70 -14.05
CA ASP A 322 8.22 2.87 -15.46
C ASP A 322 9.59 3.56 -15.62
N ASP A 323 10.64 2.74 -15.59
CA ASP A 323 12.03 3.18 -15.75
C ASP A 323 12.35 3.74 -17.15
N ASP A 324 11.54 3.41 -18.17
CA ASP A 324 11.82 3.75 -19.57
C ASP A 324 11.25 5.12 -19.98
N GLY A 325 10.47 5.76 -19.10
CA GLY A 325 9.82 7.03 -19.34
C GLY A 325 8.86 7.02 -20.54
N PRO A 326 8.26 8.18 -20.90
CA PRO A 326 7.50 8.29 -22.14
C PRO A 326 8.45 8.08 -23.32
N ARG A 327 8.46 6.87 -23.89
CA ARG A 327 9.28 6.52 -25.06
C ARG A 327 9.20 7.64 -26.10
N LYS A 328 10.36 8.15 -26.56
CA LYS A 328 10.43 8.85 -27.86
C LYS A 328 9.71 7.96 -28.89
N LYS A 329 8.68 8.50 -29.54
CA LYS A 329 7.68 7.87 -30.44
C LYS A 329 8.23 6.95 -31.57
N ARG A 330 9.03 5.90 -31.30
CA ARG A 330 9.58 5.04 -32.38
C ARG A 330 9.50 3.53 -32.18
N LYS A 331 8.90 3.00 -31.10
CA LYS A 331 8.56 1.57 -31.04
C LYS A 331 7.21 1.38 -30.34
N ARG A 332 6.30 0.64 -30.99
CA ARG A 332 5.03 0.18 -30.41
C ARG A 332 5.29 -0.33 -28.99
N PRO A 333 4.45 0.03 -27.99
CA PRO A 333 4.63 -0.47 -26.63
C PRO A 333 4.62 -2.00 -26.65
N SER A 334 5.68 -2.61 -26.13
CA SER A 334 5.73 -4.07 -25.94
C SER A 334 4.48 -4.50 -25.17
N PRO A 335 3.72 -5.52 -25.63
CA PRO A 335 2.61 -6.06 -24.87
C PRO A 335 3.15 -6.62 -23.55
N GLY A 336 2.89 -5.97 -22.42
CA GLY A 336 3.02 -6.60 -21.10
C GLY A 336 3.80 -5.93 -19.95
N LYS A 337 4.26 -4.66 -20.00
CA LYS A 337 4.87 -3.97 -18.82
C LYS A 337 4.49 -2.47 -18.71
N PRO A 338 4.41 -1.88 -17.49
CA PRO A 338 3.17 -1.25 -17.01
C PRO A 338 3.03 0.26 -17.22
N LYS A 339 1.80 0.65 -17.61
CA LYS A 339 1.25 2.01 -17.71
C LYS A 339 0.97 2.67 -16.35
N ARG A 340 1.86 2.56 -15.34
CA ARG A 340 1.56 2.99 -13.95
C ARG A 340 2.21 4.31 -13.53
N GLY A 341 3.04 4.88 -14.39
CA GLY A 341 3.81 6.08 -14.09
C GLY A 341 5.19 5.76 -13.54
N ARG A 342 5.93 6.81 -13.18
CA ARG A 342 7.29 6.70 -12.66
C ARG A 342 7.53 7.62 -11.48
N MET A 343 8.42 7.23 -10.59
CA MET A 343 8.86 8.13 -9.53
C MET A 343 9.65 9.29 -10.11
N ARG A 344 9.40 10.49 -9.59
CA ARG A 344 10.08 11.72 -9.96
C ARG A 344 10.26 12.56 -8.71
N ARG A 345 11.43 13.19 -8.56
CA ARG A 345 11.62 14.27 -7.58
C ARG A 345 11.08 15.58 -8.14
N HIS A 346 10.21 16.23 -7.38
CA HIS A 346 9.60 17.50 -7.71
C HIS A 346 9.58 18.39 -6.47
N HIS A 347 10.33 19.49 -6.52
CA HIS A 347 10.47 20.43 -5.40
C HIS A 347 10.85 19.72 -4.10
N GLY A 348 11.94 18.95 -4.15
CA GLY A 348 12.46 18.23 -2.99
C GLY A 348 11.70 16.95 -2.60
N LYS A 349 10.48 16.74 -3.11
CA LYS A 349 9.66 15.57 -2.75
C LYS A 349 9.64 14.52 -3.85
N VAL A 350 9.79 13.25 -3.49
CA VAL A 350 9.62 12.13 -4.43
C VAL A 350 8.14 11.82 -4.56
N ARG A 351 7.63 11.87 -5.80
CA ARG A 351 6.22 11.67 -6.13
C ARG A 351 6.08 10.72 -7.31
N LEU A 352 4.97 10.00 -7.36
CA LEU A 352 4.58 9.27 -8.56
C LEU A 352 4.12 10.27 -9.62
N HIS A 353 4.82 10.33 -10.74
CA HIS A 353 4.35 10.95 -11.96
C HIS A 353 3.48 9.94 -12.72
N THR A 354 2.16 10.13 -12.66
CA THR A 354 1.19 9.22 -13.27
C THR A 354 1.27 9.29 -14.80
N PRO A 355 0.73 8.29 -15.53
CA PRO A 355 0.67 8.34 -16.99
C PRO A 355 -0.09 9.56 -17.53
N GLY A 356 -1.08 10.06 -16.78
CA GLY A 356 -1.84 11.26 -17.10
C GLY A 356 -1.12 12.58 -16.79
N GLY A 357 0.13 12.54 -16.31
CA GLY A 357 0.95 13.73 -16.07
C GLY A 357 0.88 14.30 -14.65
N LYS A 358 0.09 13.70 -13.75
CA LYS A 358 -0.11 14.19 -12.37
C LYS A 358 1.00 13.75 -11.44
N LEU A 359 1.31 14.54 -10.42
CA LEU A 359 2.29 14.22 -9.39
C LEU A 359 1.58 13.89 -8.08
N VAL A 360 1.62 12.61 -7.68
CA VAL A 360 0.90 12.09 -6.52
C VAL A 360 1.91 11.66 -5.45
N GLY A 361 1.76 12.18 -4.23
CA GLY A 361 2.54 11.77 -3.07
C GLY A 361 1.91 10.58 -2.34
N ASN A 362 2.66 10.00 -1.40
CA ASN A 362 2.08 9.07 -0.44
C ASN A 362 1.22 9.83 0.59
N THR A 363 0.20 9.16 1.10
CA THR A 363 -0.78 9.63 2.07
C THR A 363 -0.49 9.13 3.48
N HIS A 364 0.49 8.23 3.64
CA HIS A 364 0.93 7.73 4.95
C HIS A 364 1.53 8.86 5.80
N ASP A 365 1.24 8.90 7.10
CA ASP A 365 1.67 9.97 8.00
C ASP A 365 3.20 10.19 7.96
N LEU A 366 3.98 9.12 8.12
CA LEU A 366 5.44 9.14 7.99
C LEU A 366 5.99 9.63 6.64
N SER A 367 5.19 9.67 5.58
CA SER A 367 5.63 10.24 4.30
C SER A 367 5.80 11.78 4.34
N SER A 368 5.28 12.41 5.40
CA SER A 368 5.41 13.84 5.70
C SER A 368 6.32 14.14 6.90
N MET A 369 7.07 13.12 7.38
CA MET A 369 7.98 13.24 8.53
C MET A 369 9.42 12.91 8.15
N GLY A 370 9.70 12.78 6.85
CA GLY A 370 11.06 12.61 6.35
C GLY A 370 11.87 13.89 6.48
N ALA A 371 13.17 13.81 6.25
CA ALA A 371 14.10 14.92 6.40
C ALA A 371 13.72 16.17 5.58
N MET A 372 13.01 16.00 4.46
CA MET A 372 12.55 17.12 3.63
C MET A 372 11.38 17.91 4.25
N ASP A 373 10.72 17.38 5.26
CA ASP A 373 9.64 18.03 6.01
C ASP A 373 10.12 18.61 7.35
N LEU A 374 11.39 18.37 7.71
CA LEU A 374 12.02 18.84 8.95
C LEU A 374 12.89 20.09 8.75
N ILE A 375 12.97 20.62 7.53
CA ILE A 375 13.85 21.73 7.11
C ILE A 375 13.10 23.02 6.80
#